data_AF-A0A3D3SB42-F1
#
_entry.id   AF-A0A3D3SB42-F1
#
_cell.length_a   1.000
_cell.length_b   1.000
_cell.length_c   1.000
_cell.angle_alpha   90.00
_cell.angle_beta   90.00
_cell.angle_gamma   90.00
#
_symmetry.space_group_name_H-M   'P 1'
#
loop_
_entity.id
_entity.type
_entity.pdbx_description
1 polymer ?
#
loop_
_entity_poly.entity_id
_entity_poly.type
_entity_poly.pdbx_seq_one_letter_code
_entity_poly.pdbx_strand_id
1 'polypeptide(L)'
;MKFTMIQNSLATLGFILLFFSDFLWVKGKKPAVALRQSGYVAIFCGIGVWAFSPPSASAPDSLLSVALIAAAAASSALLFWSVFIEIGAERKKHGLGPADVVNSGSYGLCRHPGFWWFAILILTLGILKGFSANFPTILFMTALDLLLILFQDSYTFPKVFRGYDDYRKSVPFLFPRIRKE
;
A
#
# COMPACT_ATOMS: atom_id res chain seq x y z
N MET A 1 19.09 -10.76 -12.12
CA MET A 1 19.82 -9.92 -11.15
C MET A 1 19.59 -8.43 -11.35
N LYS A 2 19.81 -7.85 -12.55
CA LYS A 2 19.66 -6.39 -12.77
C LYS A 2 18.25 -5.85 -12.46
N PHE A 3 17.17 -6.52 -12.91
CA PHE A 3 15.79 -6.05 -12.68
C PHE A 3 15.37 -6.09 -11.20
N THR A 4 15.69 -7.18 -10.48
CA THR A 4 15.41 -7.32 -9.04
C THR A 4 16.10 -6.23 -8.21
N MET A 5 17.33 -5.84 -8.57
CA MET A 5 18.02 -4.73 -7.91
C MET A 5 17.37 -3.37 -8.21
N ILE A 6 16.93 -3.15 -9.46
CA ILE A 6 16.27 -1.89 -9.86
C ILE A 6 14.93 -1.73 -9.13
N GLN A 7 14.05 -2.74 -9.17
CA GLN A 7 12.74 -2.65 -8.52
C GLN A 7 12.86 -2.51 -6.99
N ASN A 8 13.78 -3.23 -6.34
CA ASN A 8 13.99 -3.11 -4.89
C ASN A 8 14.55 -1.74 -4.53
N SER A 9 15.46 -1.19 -5.33
CA SER A 9 15.98 0.18 -5.15
C SER A 9 14.88 1.22 -5.28
N LEU A 10 14.03 1.10 -6.30
CA LEU A 10 12.90 2.01 -6.51
C LEU A 10 11.86 1.92 -5.40
N ALA A 11 11.53 0.71 -4.94
CA ALA A 11 10.65 0.53 -3.78
C ALA A 11 11.27 1.12 -2.51
N THR A 12 12.56 0.85 -2.24
CA THR A 12 13.27 1.40 -1.08
C THR A 12 13.25 2.93 -1.09
N LEU A 13 13.62 3.54 -2.22
CA LEU A 13 13.55 4.98 -2.40
C LEU A 13 12.12 5.49 -2.18
N GLY A 14 11.14 4.83 -2.78
CA GLY A 14 9.73 5.18 -2.66
C GLY A 14 9.24 5.18 -1.21
N PHE A 15 9.48 4.10 -0.47
CA PHE A 15 9.11 3.99 0.94
C PHE A 15 9.85 5.03 1.80
N ILE A 16 11.14 5.26 1.59
CA ILE A 16 11.90 6.31 2.29
C ILE A 16 11.24 7.68 2.06
N LEU A 17 10.91 8.01 0.81
CA LEU A 17 10.24 9.27 0.48
C LEU A 17 8.86 9.39 1.15
N LEU A 18 8.10 8.30 1.26
CA LEU A 18 6.81 8.27 1.98
C LEU A 18 7.00 8.48 3.48
N PHE A 19 7.98 7.82 4.12
CA PHE A 19 8.30 8.04 5.54
C PHE A 19 8.68 9.49 5.82
N PHE A 20 9.58 10.06 5.01
CA PHE A 20 9.97 11.47 5.13
C PHE A 20 8.81 12.41 4.87
N SER A 21 7.95 12.09 3.88
CA SER A 21 6.72 12.83 3.61
C SER A 21 5.83 12.89 4.84
N ASP A 22 5.58 11.76 5.49
CA ASP A 22 4.72 11.69 6.67
C ASP A 22 5.32 12.45 7.85
N PHE A 23 6.64 12.36 8.06
CA PHE A 23 7.32 13.15 9.08
C PHE A 23 7.19 14.66 8.84
N LEU A 24 7.33 15.11 7.59
CA LEU A 24 7.15 16.51 7.21
C LEU A 24 5.70 16.95 7.27
N TRP A 25 4.76 16.05 7.00
CA TRP A 25 3.33 16.31 7.04
C TRP A 25 2.86 16.61 8.46
N VAL A 26 3.32 15.84 9.46
CA VAL A 26 3.10 16.14 10.89
C VAL A 26 3.58 17.54 11.26
N LYS A 27 4.66 18.02 10.62
CA LYS A 27 5.23 19.36 10.84
C LYS A 27 4.57 20.45 9.99
N GLY A 28 3.49 20.14 9.25
CA GLY A 28 2.79 21.08 8.37
C GLY A 28 3.65 21.62 7.22
N LYS A 29 4.71 20.91 6.81
CA LYS A 29 5.64 21.41 5.80
C LYS A 29 5.13 21.10 4.39
N LYS A 30 5.07 22.13 3.53
CA LYS A 30 4.62 22.05 2.13
C LYS A 30 5.32 20.96 1.29
N PRO A 31 6.63 20.69 1.43
CA PRO A 31 7.31 19.64 0.66
C PRO A 31 6.79 18.23 0.90
N ALA A 32 6.03 17.99 1.98
CA ALA A 32 5.44 16.69 2.28
C ALA A 32 4.62 16.15 1.10
N VAL A 33 3.83 16.99 0.43
CA VAL A 33 2.98 16.55 -0.69
C VAL A 33 3.82 16.07 -1.87
N ALA A 34 4.85 16.84 -2.26
CA ALA A 34 5.73 16.49 -3.36
C ALA A 34 6.50 15.19 -3.07
N LEU A 35 7.06 15.03 -1.87
CA LEU A 35 7.74 13.79 -1.47
C LEU A 35 6.78 12.59 -1.49
N ARG A 36 5.51 12.77 -1.12
CA ARG A 36 4.51 11.71 -1.16
C ARG A 36 4.27 11.24 -2.59
N GLN A 37 4.06 12.19 -3.49
CA GLN A 37 3.84 11.92 -4.91
C GLN A 37 5.06 11.23 -5.53
N SER A 38 6.27 11.74 -5.28
CA SER A 38 7.51 11.11 -5.73
C SER A 38 7.68 9.70 -5.15
N GLY A 39 7.32 9.49 -3.89
CA GLY A 39 7.35 8.19 -3.23
C GLY A 39 6.44 7.17 -3.92
N TYR A 40 5.17 7.55 -4.16
CA TYR A 40 4.24 6.70 -4.91
C TYR A 40 4.73 6.42 -6.32
N VAL A 41 5.19 7.43 -7.05
CA VAL A 41 5.73 7.25 -8.42
C VAL A 41 6.89 6.26 -8.42
N ALA A 42 7.82 6.36 -7.46
CA ALA A 42 8.95 5.43 -7.37
C ALA A 42 8.47 3.98 -7.12
N ILE A 43 7.49 3.77 -6.22
CA ILE A 43 6.91 2.44 -5.99
C ILE A 43 6.20 1.92 -7.24
N PHE A 44 5.36 2.73 -7.89
CA PHE A 44 4.67 2.36 -9.13
C PHE A 44 5.65 2.00 -10.25
N CYS A 45 6.72 2.78 -10.43
CA CYS A 45 7.77 2.47 -11.39
C CYS A 45 8.50 1.17 -11.03
N GLY A 46 8.81 0.93 -9.74
CA GLY A 46 9.43 -0.31 -9.28
C GLY A 46 8.58 -1.53 -9.59
N ILE A 47 7.28 -1.48 -9.27
CA ILE A 47 6.31 -2.54 -9.58
C ILE A 47 6.17 -2.71 -11.10
N GLY A 48 6.12 -1.62 -11.87
CA GLY A 48 6.05 -1.68 -13.33
C GLY A 48 7.27 -2.37 -13.93
N VAL A 49 8.49 -1.99 -13.52
CA VAL A 49 9.73 -2.66 -13.94
C VAL A 49 9.67 -4.15 -13.63
N TRP A 50 9.19 -4.53 -12.44
CA TRP A 50 9.06 -5.93 -12.07
C TRP A 50 8.03 -6.67 -12.93
N ALA A 51 6.85 -6.08 -13.12
CA ALA A 51 5.75 -6.66 -13.89
C ALA A 51 6.13 -6.92 -15.36
N PHE A 52 6.92 -6.03 -15.97
CA PHE A 52 7.41 -6.19 -17.34
C PHE A 52 8.76 -6.92 -17.46
N SER A 53 9.37 -7.31 -16.34
CA SER A 53 10.60 -8.12 -16.36
C SER A 53 10.33 -9.55 -16.84
N PRO A 54 11.29 -10.22 -17.49
CA PRO A 54 11.12 -11.61 -17.91
C PRO A 54 10.94 -12.53 -16.69
N PRO A 55 10.02 -13.52 -16.76
CA PRO A 55 9.85 -14.51 -15.70
C PRO A 55 11.10 -15.39 -15.56
N SER A 56 11.35 -15.90 -14.36
CA SER A 56 12.39 -16.92 -14.15
C SER A 56 11.90 -18.31 -14.58
N ALA A 57 12.83 -19.28 -14.64
CA ALA A 57 12.51 -20.68 -14.98
C ALA A 57 11.52 -21.36 -14.01
N SER A 58 11.31 -20.79 -12.82
CA SER A 58 10.36 -21.29 -11.82
C SER A 58 8.97 -20.66 -11.92
N ALA A 59 8.67 -19.95 -13.01
CA ALA A 59 7.37 -19.37 -13.25
C ALA A 59 6.30 -20.47 -13.50
N PRO A 60 5.05 -20.23 -13.08
CA PRO A 60 3.98 -21.20 -13.21
C PRO A 60 3.56 -21.45 -14.66
N ASP A 61 2.80 -22.53 -14.87
CA ASP A 61 2.18 -22.84 -16.16
C ASP A 61 1.18 -21.77 -16.62
N SER A 62 0.66 -21.93 -17.84
CA SER A 62 -0.19 -20.93 -18.48
C SER A 62 -1.53 -20.71 -17.77
N LEU A 63 -2.15 -21.74 -17.19
CA LEU A 63 -3.46 -21.60 -16.53
C LEU A 63 -3.33 -20.87 -15.19
N LEU A 64 -2.38 -21.28 -14.36
CA LEU A 64 -2.12 -20.59 -13.09
C LEU A 64 -1.65 -19.16 -13.34
N SER A 65 -0.86 -18.91 -14.41
CA SER A 65 -0.47 -17.56 -14.81
C SER A 65 -1.68 -16.65 -15.11
N VAL A 66 -2.71 -17.15 -15.81
CA VAL A 66 -3.93 -16.36 -16.09
C VAL A 66 -4.64 -15.99 -14.79
N ALA A 67 -4.81 -16.94 -13.87
CA ALA A 67 -5.44 -16.68 -12.57
C ALA A 67 -4.66 -15.66 -11.74
N LEU A 68 -3.32 -15.75 -11.73
CA LEU A 68 -2.45 -14.82 -11.02
C LEU A 68 -2.45 -13.42 -11.65
N ILE A 69 -2.53 -13.31 -12.99
CA ILE A 69 -2.66 -12.02 -13.68
C ILE A 69 -4.01 -11.37 -13.32
N ALA A 70 -5.09 -12.13 -13.32
CA ALA A 70 -6.40 -11.62 -12.91
C ALA A 70 -6.39 -11.16 -11.45
N ALA A 71 -5.76 -11.94 -10.56
CA ALA A 71 -5.60 -11.57 -9.15
C ALA A 71 -4.76 -10.30 -8.97
N ALA A 72 -3.63 -10.18 -9.68
CA ALA A 72 -2.77 -8.99 -9.65
C ALA A 72 -3.50 -7.74 -10.17
N ALA A 73 -4.28 -7.87 -11.25
CA ALA A 73 -5.07 -6.78 -11.79
C ALA A 73 -6.16 -6.34 -10.81
N ALA A 74 -6.89 -7.28 -10.21
CA ALA A 74 -7.91 -7.01 -9.21
C ALA A 74 -7.32 -6.34 -7.96
N SER A 75 -6.22 -6.87 -7.41
CA SER A 75 -5.56 -6.30 -6.24
C SER A 75 -4.98 -4.92 -6.55
N SER A 76 -4.44 -4.69 -7.74
CA SER A 76 -3.98 -3.36 -8.17
C SER A 76 -5.13 -2.36 -8.24
N ALA A 77 -6.29 -2.76 -8.78
CA ALA A 77 -7.46 -1.89 -8.86
C ALA A 77 -8.01 -1.55 -7.47
N LEU A 78 -8.10 -2.54 -6.57
CA LEU A 78 -8.56 -2.34 -5.18
C LEU A 78 -7.57 -1.53 -4.34
N LEU A 79 -6.26 -1.72 -4.56
CA LEU A 79 -5.22 -0.88 -3.97
C LEU A 79 -5.39 0.57 -4.41
N PHE A 80 -5.54 0.81 -5.72
CA PHE A 80 -5.72 2.16 -6.25
C PHE A 80 -6.99 2.81 -5.71
N TRP A 81 -8.09 2.05 -5.70
CA TRP A 81 -9.35 2.50 -5.12
C TRP A 81 -9.20 2.90 -3.65
N SER A 82 -8.70 2.01 -2.80
CA SER A 82 -8.62 2.23 -1.35
C SER A 82 -7.69 3.39 -0.97
N VAL A 83 -6.56 3.55 -1.66
CA VAL A 83 -5.54 4.56 -1.31
C VAL A 83 -5.87 5.94 -1.91
N PHE A 84 -6.34 6.01 -3.15
CA PHE A 84 -6.45 7.28 -3.88
C PHE A 84 -7.89 7.78 -4.05
N ILE A 85 -8.89 6.90 -4.03
CA ILE A 85 -10.28 7.26 -4.36
C ILE A 85 -11.18 7.21 -3.12
N GLU A 86 -11.17 6.10 -2.39
CA GLU A 86 -12.14 5.78 -1.34
C GLU A 86 -12.17 6.84 -0.24
N ILE A 87 -11.01 7.27 0.27
CA ILE A 87 -10.93 8.30 1.32
C ILE A 87 -11.60 9.60 0.86
N GLY A 88 -11.36 10.04 -0.37
CA GLY A 88 -11.95 11.27 -0.91
C GLY A 88 -13.45 11.15 -1.14
N ALA A 89 -13.90 10.00 -1.65
CA ALA A 89 -15.30 9.71 -1.89
C ALA A 89 -16.11 9.67 -0.58
N GLU A 90 -15.62 8.94 0.43
CA GLU A 90 -16.27 8.83 1.73
C GLU A 90 -16.24 10.16 2.48
N ARG A 91 -15.14 10.93 2.39
CA ARG A 91 -15.05 12.29 2.94
C ARG A 91 -16.16 13.18 2.37
N LYS A 92 -16.36 13.19 1.05
CA LYS A 92 -17.40 13.99 0.39
C LYS A 92 -18.80 13.53 0.78
N LYS A 93 -19.04 12.22 0.79
CA LYS A 93 -20.33 11.60 1.12
C LYS A 93 -20.80 11.94 2.53
N HIS A 94 -19.86 11.99 3.49
CA HIS A 94 -20.16 12.24 4.90
C HIS A 94 -19.90 13.69 5.35
N GLY A 95 -19.58 14.61 4.43
CA GLY A 95 -19.36 16.03 4.75
C GLY A 95 -18.16 16.29 5.67
N LEU A 96 -17.14 15.43 5.62
CA LEU A 96 -15.99 15.48 6.52
C LEU A 96 -14.93 16.49 6.03
N GLY A 97 -14.34 17.26 6.95
CA GLY A 97 -13.25 18.20 6.66
C GLY A 97 -11.90 17.49 6.49
N PRO A 98 -10.85 18.11 5.92
CA PRO A 98 -9.59 17.44 5.56
C PRO A 98 -8.85 16.73 6.70
N ALA A 99 -9.01 17.21 7.94
CA ALA A 99 -8.40 16.63 9.12
C ALA A 99 -9.31 15.61 9.84
N ASP A 100 -10.52 15.37 9.36
CA ASP A 100 -11.42 14.41 9.99
C ASP A 100 -11.12 12.99 9.50
N VAL A 101 -11.24 12.03 10.41
CA VAL A 101 -11.03 10.61 10.13
C VAL A 101 -12.16 10.05 9.29
N VAL A 102 -11.81 9.23 8.29
CA VAL A 102 -12.76 8.41 7.55
C VAL A 102 -12.84 7.04 8.23
N ASN A 103 -14.03 6.69 8.75
CA ASN A 103 -14.29 5.42 9.44
C ASN A 103 -15.41 4.59 8.76
N SER A 104 -15.71 4.88 7.50
CA SER A 104 -16.69 4.21 6.65
C SER A 104 -16.00 3.46 5.51
N GLY A 105 -16.77 2.71 4.71
CA GLY A 105 -16.21 1.85 3.67
C GLY A 105 -15.24 0.81 4.23
N SER A 106 -14.16 0.54 3.50
CA SER A 106 -13.10 -0.39 3.87
C SER A 106 -12.34 0.07 5.13
N TYR A 107 -12.20 1.38 5.32
CA TYR A 107 -11.62 1.99 6.53
C TYR A 107 -12.51 1.82 7.76
N GLY A 108 -13.79 1.46 7.59
CA GLY A 108 -14.65 1.03 8.69
C GLY A 108 -14.44 -0.42 9.11
N LEU A 109 -13.81 -1.23 8.27
CA LEU A 109 -13.57 -2.66 8.52
C LEU A 109 -12.21 -2.90 9.18
N CYS A 110 -11.17 -2.22 8.69
CA CYS A 110 -9.83 -2.17 9.27
C CYS A 110 -9.17 -0.83 8.91
N ARG A 111 -8.11 -0.45 9.62
CA ARG A 111 -7.49 0.87 9.44
C ARG A 111 -6.61 0.97 8.19
N HIS A 112 -6.04 -0.14 7.74
CA HIS A 112 -5.12 -0.18 6.59
C HIS A 112 -5.53 -1.25 5.56
N PRO A 113 -6.69 -1.09 4.89
CA PRO A 113 -7.15 -2.07 3.90
C PRO A 113 -6.21 -2.17 2.69
N GLY A 114 -5.54 -1.07 2.33
CA GLY A 114 -4.56 -1.01 1.23
C GLY A 114 -3.39 -1.99 1.40
N PHE A 115 -2.98 -2.29 2.64
CA PHE A 115 -1.89 -3.23 2.93
C PHE A 115 -2.14 -4.61 2.32
N TRP A 116 -3.37 -5.13 2.44
CA TRP A 116 -3.72 -6.44 1.90
C TRP A 116 -3.69 -6.46 0.38
N TRP A 117 -4.20 -5.42 -0.26
CA TRP A 117 -4.19 -5.31 -1.71
C TRP A 117 -2.76 -5.18 -2.26
N PHE A 118 -1.89 -4.46 -1.54
CA PHE A 118 -0.47 -4.40 -1.87
C PHE A 118 0.21 -5.76 -1.66
N ALA A 119 0.02 -6.42 -0.52
CA ALA A 119 0.60 -7.74 -0.23
C ALA A 119 0.17 -8.80 -1.26
N ILE A 120 -1.11 -8.83 -1.65
CA ILE A 120 -1.61 -9.73 -2.69
C ILE A 120 -0.98 -9.40 -4.05
N LEU A 121 -0.86 -8.12 -4.40
CA LEU A 121 -0.21 -7.69 -5.66
C LEU A 121 1.26 -8.15 -5.72
N ILE A 122 2.02 -7.90 -4.66
CA ILE A 122 3.44 -8.28 -4.58
C ILE A 122 3.60 -9.81 -4.59
N LEU A 123 2.74 -10.54 -3.88
CA LEU A 123 2.76 -12.00 -3.86
C LEU A 123 2.45 -12.60 -5.23
N THR A 124 1.36 -12.15 -5.88
CA THR A 124 0.95 -12.65 -7.19
C THR A 124 1.99 -12.33 -8.27
N LEU A 125 2.56 -11.13 -8.27
CA LEU A 125 3.68 -10.78 -9.15
C LEU A 125 4.92 -11.63 -8.87
N GLY A 126 5.26 -11.85 -7.60
CA GLY A 126 6.41 -12.69 -7.23
C GLY A 126 6.25 -14.14 -7.66
N ILE A 127 5.05 -14.72 -7.56
CA ILE A 127 4.76 -16.06 -8.09
C ILE A 127 4.84 -16.06 -9.62
N LEU A 128 4.24 -15.07 -10.31
CA LEU A 128 4.30 -14.94 -11.77
C LEU A 128 5.73 -14.84 -12.31
N LYS A 129 6.65 -14.23 -11.56
CA LYS A 129 8.07 -14.12 -11.92
C LYS A 129 8.92 -15.29 -11.41
N GLY A 130 8.30 -16.24 -10.72
CA GLY A 130 8.90 -17.42 -10.11
C GLY A 130 9.22 -17.19 -8.64
N PHE A 131 8.46 -17.86 -7.78
CA PHE A 131 8.40 -17.60 -6.34
C PHE A 131 9.75 -17.73 -5.64
N SER A 132 10.52 -18.79 -5.93
CA SER A 132 11.79 -19.08 -5.24
C SER A 132 12.81 -17.95 -5.36
N ALA A 133 12.99 -17.40 -6.57
CA ALA A 133 13.93 -16.31 -6.83
C ALA A 133 13.44 -14.95 -6.30
N ASN A 134 12.12 -14.80 -6.11
CA ASN A 134 11.49 -13.53 -5.79
C ASN A 134 11.01 -13.44 -4.33
N PHE A 135 11.02 -14.54 -3.58
CA PHE A 135 10.59 -14.57 -2.18
C PHE A 135 11.24 -13.48 -1.31
N PRO A 136 12.56 -13.20 -1.42
CA PRO A 136 13.16 -12.10 -0.67
C PRO A 136 12.58 -10.73 -1.04
N THR A 137 12.29 -10.47 -2.32
CA THR A 137 11.64 -9.23 -2.76
C THR A 137 10.21 -9.12 -2.23
N ILE A 138 9.45 -10.22 -2.26
CA ILE A 138 8.08 -10.26 -1.73
C ILE A 138 8.09 -9.85 -0.26
N LEU A 139 8.89 -10.57 0.54
CA LEU A 139 9.00 -10.31 1.97
C LEU A 139 9.49 -8.89 2.25
N PHE A 140 10.49 -8.42 1.51
CA PHE A 140 11.07 -7.09 1.68
C PHE A 140 10.05 -5.97 1.40
N MET A 141 9.35 -6.00 0.28
CA MET A 141 8.37 -4.95 -0.06
C MET A 141 7.17 -4.97 0.89
N THR A 142 6.66 -6.14 1.24
CA THR A 142 5.57 -6.26 2.23
C THR A 142 6.01 -5.78 3.61
N ALA A 143 7.25 -6.04 4.02
CA ALA A 143 7.80 -5.54 5.28
C ALA A 143 7.94 -4.01 5.28
N LEU A 144 8.42 -3.41 4.18
CA LEU A 144 8.49 -1.95 4.07
C LEU A 144 7.11 -1.29 4.15
N ASP A 145 6.11 -1.87 3.50
CA ASP A 145 4.72 -1.40 3.58
C ASP A 145 4.17 -1.52 5.01
N LEU A 146 4.40 -2.67 5.66
CA LEU A 146 4.04 -2.88 7.06
C LEU A 146 4.68 -1.83 7.99
N LEU A 147 5.98 -1.56 7.82
CA LEU A 147 6.69 -0.56 8.60
C LEU A 147 6.11 0.84 8.39
N LEU A 148 5.76 1.19 7.14
CA LEU A 148 5.16 2.49 6.82
C LEU A 148 3.81 2.66 7.51
N ILE A 149 2.92 1.67 7.39
CA ILE A 149 1.60 1.75 8.02
C ILE A 149 1.67 1.72 9.54
N LEU A 150 2.64 1.01 10.14
CA LEU A 150 2.87 1.03 11.58
C LEU A 150 3.26 2.44 12.04
N PHE A 151 4.21 3.07 11.34
CA PHE A 151 4.60 4.45 11.63
C PHE A 151 3.45 5.42 11.44
N GLN A 152 2.67 5.25 10.37
CA GLN A 152 1.50 6.08 10.13
C GLN A 152 0.46 5.95 11.25
N ASP A 153 0.10 4.73 11.65
CA ASP A 153 -0.91 4.44 12.68
C ASP A 153 -0.48 4.91 14.07
N SER A 154 0.80 4.75 14.43
CA SER A 154 1.29 5.07 15.77
C SER A 154 1.74 6.51 15.94
N TYR A 155 2.22 7.15 14.87
CA TYR A 155 2.89 8.45 14.96
C TYR A 155 2.23 9.53 14.11
N THR A 156 2.00 9.28 12.83
CA THR A 156 1.56 10.32 11.88
C THR A 156 0.08 10.64 12.05
N PHE A 157 -0.78 9.63 11.93
CA PHE A 157 -2.22 9.79 11.91
C PHE A 157 -2.81 10.34 13.22
N PRO A 158 -2.35 9.92 14.42
CA PRO A 158 -2.81 10.53 15.68
C PRO A 158 -2.56 12.05 15.78
N LYS A 159 -1.53 12.56 15.08
CA LYS A 159 -1.15 13.99 15.11
C LYS A 159 -1.81 14.81 14.03
N VAL A 160 -2.23 14.17 12.94
CA VAL A 160 -2.76 14.84 11.75
C VAL A 160 -4.28 14.80 11.72
N PHE A 161 -4.88 13.70 12.17
CA PHE A 161 -6.32 13.50 12.09
C PHE A 161 -7.02 13.67 13.44
N ARG A 162 -8.12 14.43 13.44
CA ARG A 162 -8.97 14.66 14.61
C ARG A 162 -9.81 13.41 14.90
N GLY A 163 -9.83 12.98 16.16
CA GLY A 163 -10.58 11.78 16.59
C GLY A 163 -9.92 10.45 16.20
N TYR A 164 -8.65 10.47 15.78
CA TYR A 164 -7.95 9.24 15.38
C TYR A 164 -7.79 8.24 16.53
N ASP A 165 -7.60 8.70 17.78
CA ASP A 165 -7.49 7.80 18.92
C ASP A 165 -8.77 7.01 19.18
N ASP A 166 -9.94 7.62 19.00
CA ASP A 166 -11.23 6.93 19.17
C ASP A 166 -11.52 5.99 17.99
N TYR A 167 -11.14 6.39 16.79
CA TYR A 167 -11.12 5.49 15.63
C TYR A 167 -10.21 4.27 15.85
N ARG A 168 -9.01 4.48 16.41
CA ARG A 168 -8.04 3.42 16.70
C ARG A 168 -8.54 2.40 17.72
N LYS A 169 -9.37 2.83 18.68
CA LYS A 169 -10.02 1.95 19.67
C LYS A 169 -11.14 1.11 19.05
N SER A 170 -11.86 1.65 18.06
CA SER A 170 -13.11 1.07 17.53
C SER A 170 -12.92 0.25 16.24
N VAL A 171 -11.87 0.51 15.47
CA VAL A 171 -11.60 -0.17 14.21
C VAL A 171 -10.27 -0.92 14.31
N PRO A 172 -10.19 -2.22 13.97
CA PRO A 172 -8.96 -3.01 14.08
C PRO A 172 -7.87 -2.54 13.11
N PHE A 173 -6.60 -2.76 13.46
CA PHE A 173 -5.46 -2.29 12.68
C PHE A 173 -5.43 -2.85 11.24
N LEU A 174 -5.35 -4.18 11.11
CA LEU A 174 -5.15 -4.86 9.83
C LEU A 174 -6.26 -5.86 9.51
N PHE A 175 -6.68 -6.68 10.47
CA PHE A 175 -7.64 -7.74 10.22
C PHE A 175 -9.06 -7.17 10.14
N PRO A 176 -9.75 -7.28 8.99
CA PRO A 176 -11.09 -6.73 8.83
C PRO A 176 -12.09 -7.39 9.78
N ARG A 177 -12.91 -6.58 10.45
CA ARG A 177 -14.07 -7.09 11.19
C ARG A 177 -15.14 -7.63 10.22
N ILE A 178 -15.77 -8.74 10.58
CA ILE A 178 -16.83 -9.38 9.76
C ILE A 178 -18.15 -8.59 9.85
N ARG A 179 -18.40 -7.85 10.94
CA ARG A 179 -19.61 -7.04 11.14
C ARG A 179 -19.33 -5.72 11.85
N LYS A 180 -20.01 -4.66 11.41
CA LYS A 180 -20.10 -3.38 12.13
C LYS A 180 -21.20 -3.51 13.20
N GLU A 181 -20.81 -3.84 14.43
CA GLU A 181 -21.52 -3.43 15.66
C GLU A 181 -21.61 -1.92 15.75
#